data_AF-A0A193C5A9-F1
#
_entry.id   AF-A0A193C5A9-F1
#
_cell.length_a   1.000
_cell.length_b   1.000
_cell.length_c   1.000
_cell.angle_alpha   90.00
_cell.angle_beta   90.00
_cell.angle_gamma   90.00
#
_symmetry.space_group_name_H-M   'P 1'
#
loop_
_entity.id
_entity.type
_entity.pdbx_description
1 polymer ?
#
loop_
_entity_poly.entity_id
_entity_poly.type
_entity_poly.pdbx_seq_one_letter_code
_entity_poly.pdbx_strand_id
1 'polypeptide(L)'
;MTRFVTKLSAATAAFALASVPGLASAQTTQAVDEKTGPVSFANVASVRIGNSGSLITETQRSPLTPGQSKLSPDRTVVPRDEGERKTFGGNWDVNLGRYGASANPYPAGIASRDHNVLAALQQTTVPTAVAESNYALIDNGRGGAKPADNTVLVLEGAKSAVDCTSPGKPVSSTSVARIWVRDESGALKPSGASGVDVKGLKLGPVSTVQAENLSKEKTSSDLTVSRVTAFDQLIRQDGWRNGDVTAAAGWKLEIVTHVRDAAGKDLREARATIVLGGVSCSIPKNFVAKPAGGTGPGAAPEQPAVPGTVPAGGIPPQTADTTRTVVGLGLLGGGIVIGAAAMLLYRRRKPVPVREK
;
A
#
# COMPACT_ATOMS: atom_id res chain seq x y z
N MET A 1 -42.96 84.22 43.43
CA MET A 1 -42.88 82.88 42.80
C MET A 1 -41.45 82.37 43.04
N THR A 2 -41.22 81.64 44.15
CA THR A 2 -41.01 80.16 44.21
C THR A 2 -39.80 79.68 43.39
N ARG A 3 -38.87 78.81 43.83
CA ARG A 3 -38.31 78.30 45.12
C ARG A 3 -37.43 77.09 44.67
N PHE A 4 -36.24 76.90 45.25
CA PHE A 4 -35.50 75.61 45.50
C PHE A 4 -35.00 74.75 44.29
N VAL A 5 -33.70 74.43 44.15
CA VAL A 5 -32.83 73.42 44.84
C VAL A 5 -33.08 71.96 44.37
N THR A 6 -32.04 71.23 43.96
CA THR A 6 -31.54 69.92 44.50
C THR A 6 -30.89 69.01 43.42
N LYS A 7 -29.76 68.41 43.82
CA LYS A 7 -29.00 67.30 43.22
C LYS A 7 -29.84 66.02 43.02
N LEU A 8 -29.51 65.17 42.04
CA LEU A 8 -29.09 63.77 42.25
C LEU A 8 -28.64 63.09 40.93
N SER A 9 -27.93 61.99 41.11
CA SER A 9 -26.94 61.37 40.23
C SER A 9 -27.40 60.05 39.60
N ALA A 10 -26.57 59.57 38.65
CA ALA A 10 -26.17 58.17 38.39
C ALA A 10 -27.09 57.22 37.58
N ALA A 11 -26.52 56.66 36.50
CA ALA A 11 -26.28 55.22 36.28
C ALA A 11 -25.75 55.00 34.82
N THR A 12 -24.46 54.71 34.61
CA THR A 12 -23.88 53.36 34.26
C THR A 12 -24.56 52.67 33.06
N ALA A 13 -23.88 52.21 32.00
CA ALA A 13 -22.55 51.61 31.95
C ALA A 13 -21.90 51.75 30.55
N ALA A 14 -20.59 51.94 30.55
CA ALA A 14 -19.72 51.74 29.40
C ALA A 14 -19.43 50.24 29.24
N PHE A 15 -19.68 49.68 28.06
CA PHE A 15 -18.98 48.49 27.59
C PHE A 15 -18.13 48.88 26.41
N ALA A 16 -16.84 49.06 26.70
CA ALA A 16 -15.78 49.06 25.70
C ALA A 16 -15.70 47.65 25.10
N LEU A 17 -16.27 47.46 23.90
CA LEU A 17 -15.91 46.33 23.05
C LEU A 17 -14.51 46.60 22.50
N ALA A 18 -13.50 46.21 23.29
CA ALA A 18 -12.15 46.03 22.80
C ALA A 18 -12.20 44.98 21.69
N SER A 19 -12.05 45.43 20.45
CA SER A 19 -11.77 44.61 19.28
C SER A 19 -10.44 43.91 19.50
N VAL A 20 -10.46 42.70 20.07
CA VAL A 20 -9.32 41.80 20.01
C VAL A 20 -9.29 41.26 18.57
N PRO A 21 -8.22 41.47 17.79
CA PRO A 21 -8.06 40.76 16.54
C PRO A 21 -7.94 39.28 16.91
N GLY A 22 -9.02 38.54 16.67
CA GLY A 22 -8.95 37.09 16.63
C GLY A 22 -8.01 36.72 15.51
N LEU A 23 -6.73 36.53 15.83
CA LEU A 23 -5.82 35.79 14.98
C LEU A 23 -6.42 34.39 14.88
N ALA A 24 -7.18 34.16 13.81
CA ALA A 24 -7.35 32.82 13.28
C ALA A 24 -5.93 32.33 12.97
N SER A 25 -5.31 31.66 13.93
CA SER A 25 -4.09 30.90 13.69
C SER A 25 -4.48 29.79 12.73
N ALA A 26 -4.39 30.07 11.43
CA ALA A 26 -4.21 29.04 10.43
C ALA A 26 -3.00 28.25 10.92
N GLN A 27 -3.25 27.06 11.49
CA GLN A 27 -2.21 26.14 11.89
C GLN A 27 -1.41 25.81 10.63
N THR A 28 -0.34 26.56 10.40
CA THR A 28 0.66 26.23 9.40
C THR A 28 1.41 25.03 9.95
N THR A 29 0.82 23.84 9.82
CA THR A 29 1.57 22.60 9.92
C THR A 29 2.64 22.65 8.85
N GLN A 30 3.83 23.13 9.21
CA GLN A 30 4.94 23.25 8.29
C GLN A 30 5.21 21.87 7.68
N ALA A 31 4.98 21.77 6.38
CA ALA A 31 5.21 20.55 5.61
C ALA A 31 6.67 20.14 5.76
N VAL A 32 6.91 18.83 5.84
CA VAL A 32 8.27 18.28 5.82
C VAL A 32 8.85 18.45 4.42
N ASP A 33 10.17 18.65 4.35
CA ASP A 33 10.86 18.77 3.07
C ASP A 33 10.71 17.49 2.24
N GLU A 34 10.27 17.63 1.00
CA GLU A 34 9.96 16.48 0.14
C GLU A 34 11.20 15.64 -0.18
N LYS A 35 12.37 16.28 -0.29
CA LYS A 35 13.62 15.68 -0.74
C LYS A 35 14.46 15.10 0.37
N THR A 36 14.36 15.64 1.58
CA THR A 36 15.26 15.33 2.70
C THR A 36 14.51 14.95 3.97
N GLY A 37 13.24 15.33 4.11
CA GLY A 37 12.44 15.09 5.29
C GLY A 37 12.10 13.62 5.57
N PRO A 38 11.50 13.36 6.74
CA PRO A 38 10.97 12.05 7.11
C PRO A 38 9.94 11.57 6.09
N VAL A 39 10.01 10.29 5.74
CA VAL A 39 9.08 9.67 4.78
C VAL A 39 8.91 8.19 5.09
N SER A 40 7.71 7.67 4.84
CA SER A 40 7.46 6.23 4.80
C SER A 40 6.83 5.81 3.49
N PHE A 41 7.02 4.53 3.18
CA PHE A 41 6.48 3.89 1.99
C PHE A 41 5.86 2.55 2.35
N ALA A 42 4.76 2.21 1.69
CA ALA A 42 4.10 0.92 1.82
C ALA A 42 3.67 0.41 0.45
N ASN A 43 3.92 -0.87 0.20
CA ASN A 43 3.56 -1.55 -1.02
C ASN A 43 2.97 -2.93 -0.71
N VAL A 44 2.01 -3.37 -1.52
CA VAL A 44 1.32 -4.63 -1.25
C VAL A 44 2.05 -5.85 -1.80
N ALA A 45 2.68 -5.73 -2.97
CA ALA A 45 3.53 -6.73 -3.59
C ALA A 45 4.49 -6.10 -4.61
N SER A 46 5.74 -6.52 -4.63
CA SER A 46 6.72 -6.19 -5.67
C SER A 46 7.39 -7.46 -6.16
N VAL A 47 7.79 -7.50 -7.42
CA VAL A 47 8.21 -8.72 -8.11
C VAL A 47 9.37 -8.42 -9.03
N ARG A 48 10.36 -9.30 -9.04
CA ARG A 48 11.49 -9.29 -9.97
C ARG A 48 11.59 -10.66 -10.61
N ILE A 49 11.62 -10.71 -11.93
CA ILE A 49 11.73 -11.96 -12.70
C ILE A 49 13.01 -11.91 -13.51
N GLY A 50 13.95 -12.79 -13.17
CA GLY A 50 15.30 -12.79 -13.74
C GLY A 50 15.92 -11.39 -13.73
N ASN A 51 16.61 -11.05 -14.82
CA ASN A 51 17.20 -9.73 -15.05
C ASN A 51 16.32 -8.81 -15.91
N SER A 52 15.13 -9.27 -16.32
CA SER A 52 14.30 -8.69 -17.38
C SER A 52 13.36 -7.56 -16.93
N GLY A 53 13.36 -7.21 -15.64
CA GLY A 53 12.58 -6.10 -15.09
C GLY A 53 11.91 -6.44 -13.75
N SER A 54 11.32 -5.42 -13.14
CA SER A 54 10.53 -5.57 -11.91
C SER A 54 9.13 -4.98 -12.07
N LEU A 55 8.12 -5.72 -11.62
CA LEU A 55 6.79 -5.18 -11.38
C LEU A 55 6.74 -4.65 -9.95
N ILE A 56 6.43 -3.37 -9.78
CA ILE A 56 6.16 -2.80 -8.47
C ILE A 56 4.75 -2.27 -8.50
N THR A 57 3.93 -2.76 -7.60
CA THR A 57 2.53 -2.36 -7.52
C THR A 57 2.41 -0.92 -7.00
N GLU A 58 1.19 -0.40 -6.93
CA GLU A 58 0.95 0.94 -6.41
C GLU A 58 1.59 1.12 -5.03
N THR A 59 2.51 2.09 -4.93
CA THR A 59 3.27 2.37 -3.72
C THR A 59 2.67 3.58 -3.03
N GLN A 60 2.25 3.39 -1.78
CA GLN A 60 1.79 4.46 -0.91
C GLN A 60 2.99 5.18 -0.33
N ARG A 61 2.98 6.51 -0.38
CA ARG A 61 3.99 7.37 0.25
C ARG A 61 3.31 8.22 1.31
N SER A 62 3.94 8.42 2.45
CA SER A 62 3.41 9.34 3.46
C SER A 62 3.25 10.76 2.90
N PRO A 63 2.18 11.49 3.27
CA PRO A 63 2.02 12.90 2.90
C PRO A 63 3.14 13.78 3.49
N LEU A 64 3.26 15.01 2.98
CA LEU A 64 4.24 15.99 3.48
C LEU A 64 3.77 16.71 4.76
N THR A 65 2.48 16.61 5.09
CA THR A 65 1.89 17.06 6.36
C THR A 65 1.31 15.86 7.09
N PRO A 66 1.05 15.95 8.41
CA PRO A 66 0.47 14.84 9.15
C PRO A 66 -0.79 14.27 8.49
N GLY A 67 -0.84 12.95 8.32
CA GLY A 67 -1.89 12.26 7.58
C GLY A 67 -1.44 10.88 7.09
N GLN A 68 -2.27 10.26 6.25
CA GLN A 68 -2.02 8.92 5.71
C GLN A 68 -2.37 8.81 4.22
N SER A 69 -1.60 8.00 3.50
CA SER A 69 -1.93 7.49 2.17
C SER A 69 -2.20 6.00 2.29
N LYS A 70 -3.36 5.56 1.80
CA LYS A 70 -3.82 4.17 1.92
C LYS A 70 -4.18 3.60 0.56
N LEU A 71 -3.71 2.39 0.29
CA LEU A 71 -4.06 1.64 -0.90
C LEU A 71 -5.54 1.26 -0.88
N SER A 72 -6.22 1.39 -2.03
CA SER A 72 -7.63 1.01 -2.14
C SER A 72 -7.82 -0.48 -1.87
N PRO A 73 -8.84 -0.88 -1.06
CA PRO A 73 -9.15 -2.30 -0.83
C PRO A 73 -9.56 -3.05 -2.10
N ASP A 74 -9.93 -2.34 -3.17
CA ASP A 74 -10.32 -2.93 -4.46
C ASP A 74 -9.16 -3.64 -5.17
N ARG A 75 -7.92 -3.33 -4.78
CA ARG A 75 -6.75 -4.04 -5.29
C ARG A 75 -6.64 -5.40 -4.62
N THR A 76 -7.29 -6.41 -5.18
CA THR A 76 -7.33 -7.75 -4.57
C THR A 76 -6.30 -8.73 -5.14
N VAL A 77 -5.72 -8.46 -6.32
CA VAL A 77 -4.82 -9.38 -7.04
C VAL A 77 -3.66 -8.63 -7.71
N VAL A 78 -2.55 -9.35 -7.91
CA VAL A 78 -1.38 -8.94 -8.71
C VAL A 78 -0.99 -10.11 -9.61
N PRO A 79 -0.91 -9.94 -10.94
CA PRO A 79 -1.12 -8.71 -11.71
C PRO A 79 -2.61 -8.32 -11.77
N ARG A 80 -2.90 -7.02 -11.79
CA ARG A 80 -4.27 -6.49 -11.90
C ARG A 80 -4.76 -6.37 -13.35
N ASP A 81 -3.85 -6.03 -14.26
CA ASP A 81 -4.15 -5.75 -15.65
C ASP A 81 -3.12 -6.39 -16.58
N GLU A 82 -3.38 -6.26 -17.88
CA GLU A 82 -2.54 -6.87 -18.92
C GLU A 82 -1.13 -6.26 -18.98
N GLY A 83 -0.96 -5.00 -18.55
CA GLY A 83 0.35 -4.37 -18.45
C GLY A 83 1.19 -5.02 -17.36
N GLU A 84 0.63 -5.15 -16.16
CA GLU A 84 1.27 -5.86 -15.06
C GLU A 84 1.50 -7.33 -15.39
N ARG A 85 0.56 -8.00 -16.08
CA ARG A 85 0.68 -9.41 -16.48
C ARG A 85 1.82 -9.64 -17.46
N LYS A 86 2.08 -8.73 -18.39
CA LYS A 86 3.24 -8.82 -19.29
C LYS A 86 4.57 -8.79 -18.53
N THR A 87 4.64 -8.06 -17.42
CA THR A 87 5.84 -8.01 -16.57
C THR A 87 5.89 -9.18 -15.59
N PHE A 88 4.78 -9.55 -14.96
CA PHE A 88 4.69 -10.61 -13.95
C PHE A 88 4.70 -12.02 -14.56
N GLY A 89 4.37 -12.17 -15.84
CA GLY A 89 4.08 -13.48 -16.42
C GLY A 89 2.61 -13.87 -16.23
N GLY A 90 2.15 -14.82 -17.04
CA GLY A 90 0.75 -15.23 -17.10
C GLY A 90 0.39 -16.45 -16.24
N ASN A 91 1.37 -17.11 -15.62
CA ASN A 91 1.13 -18.38 -14.94
C ASN A 91 0.82 -18.23 -13.45
N TRP A 92 1.20 -17.12 -12.83
CA TRP A 92 1.01 -16.92 -11.39
C TRP A 92 0.07 -15.75 -11.13
N ASP A 93 -0.59 -15.78 -9.97
CA ASP A 93 -1.27 -14.64 -9.37
C ASP A 93 -0.92 -14.56 -7.87
N VAL A 94 -0.87 -13.34 -7.33
CA VAL A 94 -0.80 -13.07 -5.90
C VAL A 94 -2.11 -12.43 -5.45
N ASN A 95 -2.89 -13.16 -4.67
CA ASN A 95 -4.18 -12.72 -4.14
C ASN A 95 -4.02 -12.19 -2.72
N LEU A 96 -4.63 -11.05 -2.42
CA LEU A 96 -4.34 -10.25 -1.23
C LEU A 96 -5.54 -9.44 -0.69
N GLY A 97 -6.78 -9.89 -0.92
CA GLY A 97 -7.97 -9.12 -0.57
C GLY A 97 -9.22 -9.97 -0.28
N ARG A 98 -10.39 -9.31 -0.37
CA ARG A 98 -11.69 -9.95 -0.17
C ARG A 98 -12.19 -10.57 -1.48
N TYR A 99 -12.66 -11.81 -1.38
CA TYR A 99 -13.17 -12.63 -2.47
C TYR A 99 -14.52 -13.24 -2.08
N GLY A 100 -15.40 -13.40 -3.06
CA GLY A 100 -16.59 -14.22 -2.92
C GLY A 100 -16.27 -15.71 -2.82
N ALA A 101 -17.22 -16.52 -2.35
CA ALA A 101 -16.99 -17.94 -2.07
C ALA A 101 -16.47 -18.76 -3.27
N SER A 102 -16.96 -18.47 -4.49
CA SER A 102 -16.55 -19.17 -5.72
C SER A 102 -15.15 -18.79 -6.23
N ALA A 103 -14.65 -17.61 -5.83
CA ALA A 103 -13.37 -17.07 -6.28
C ALA A 103 -12.30 -17.07 -5.16
N ASN A 104 -12.61 -17.63 -4.00
CA ASN A 104 -11.74 -17.56 -2.83
C ASN A 104 -10.49 -18.45 -3.03
N PRO A 105 -9.28 -17.87 -3.01
CA PRO A 105 -8.04 -18.63 -3.17
C PRO A 105 -7.50 -19.20 -1.86
N TYR A 106 -8.06 -18.79 -0.72
CA TYR A 106 -7.63 -19.23 0.59
C TYR A 106 -8.29 -20.58 0.94
N PRO A 107 -7.56 -21.51 1.59
CA PRO A 107 -8.15 -22.75 2.09
C PRO A 107 -9.22 -22.48 3.16
N ALA A 108 -10.02 -23.51 3.45
CA ALA A 108 -11.03 -23.46 4.49
C ALA A 108 -10.43 -23.02 5.84
N GLY A 109 -11.13 -22.13 6.55
CA GLY A 109 -10.70 -21.58 7.83
C GLY A 109 -9.81 -20.34 7.74
N ILE A 110 -9.30 -19.97 6.55
CA ILE A 110 -8.60 -18.70 6.36
C ILE A 110 -9.59 -17.67 5.81
N ALA A 111 -9.79 -16.58 6.57
CA ALA A 111 -10.70 -15.53 6.18
C ALA A 111 -10.23 -14.82 4.91
N SER A 112 -11.13 -14.64 3.95
CA SER A 112 -10.93 -13.67 2.88
C SER A 112 -11.32 -12.28 3.40
N ARG A 113 -10.37 -11.34 3.41
CA ARG A 113 -10.51 -10.04 4.08
C ARG A 113 -9.83 -8.94 3.30
N ASP A 114 -10.26 -7.71 3.52
CA ASP A 114 -9.57 -6.54 2.98
C ASP A 114 -8.15 -6.46 3.51
N HIS A 115 -7.22 -6.01 2.67
CA HIS A 115 -5.89 -5.64 3.12
C HIS A 115 -5.90 -4.26 3.77
N ASN A 116 -4.86 -4.00 4.57
CA ASN A 116 -4.58 -2.69 5.13
C ASN A 116 -3.13 -2.30 4.81
N VAL A 117 -2.94 -1.55 3.73
CA VAL A 117 -1.63 -1.09 3.28
C VAL A 117 -1.64 0.44 3.27
N LEU A 118 -0.85 1.05 4.15
CA LEU A 118 -0.78 2.49 4.32
C LEU A 118 0.61 2.98 4.71
N ALA A 119 0.91 4.21 4.32
CA ALA A 119 2.05 4.99 4.76
C ALA A 119 1.54 6.29 5.39
N ALA A 120 2.02 6.63 6.57
CA ALA A 120 1.54 7.76 7.36
C ALA A 120 2.70 8.63 7.88
N LEU A 121 2.41 9.92 7.99
CA LEU A 121 3.21 10.87 8.75
C LEU A 121 2.40 11.25 9.99
N GLN A 122 2.91 10.94 11.18
CA GLN A 122 2.22 11.27 12.42
C GLN A 122 2.22 12.78 12.69
N GLN A 123 1.41 13.25 13.66
CA GLN A 123 1.43 14.64 14.14
C GLN A 123 2.81 15.05 14.69
N THR A 124 3.54 14.07 15.23
CA THR A 124 4.93 14.18 15.68
C THR A 124 5.94 14.23 14.53
N THR A 125 5.50 14.20 13.27
CA THR A 125 6.30 14.02 12.05
C THR A 125 7.08 12.71 11.96
N VAL A 126 6.76 11.74 12.83
CA VAL A 126 7.32 10.38 12.74
C VAL A 126 6.70 9.65 11.54
N PRO A 127 7.51 9.15 10.59
CA PRO A 127 7.00 8.38 9.47
C PRO A 127 6.78 6.92 9.90
N THR A 128 5.60 6.40 9.60
CA THR A 128 5.20 5.01 9.89
C THR A 128 4.57 4.38 8.66
N ALA A 129 4.69 3.07 8.52
CA ALA A 129 4.00 2.34 7.45
C ALA A 129 3.59 0.96 7.95
N VAL A 130 2.45 0.48 7.43
CA VAL A 130 1.88 -0.82 7.75
C VAL A 130 1.39 -1.47 6.47
N ALA A 131 1.66 -2.76 6.32
CA ALA A 131 1.05 -3.63 5.34
C ALA A 131 0.52 -4.88 6.05
N GLU A 132 -0.77 -5.13 5.94
CA GLU A 132 -1.43 -6.27 6.54
C GLU A 132 -2.40 -6.93 5.56
N SER A 133 -2.25 -8.23 5.33
CA SER A 133 -3.17 -9.00 4.49
C SER A 133 -3.05 -10.52 4.74
N ASN A 134 -3.90 -11.29 4.09
CA ASN A 134 -3.64 -12.70 3.81
C ASN A 134 -3.15 -12.78 2.35
N TYR A 135 -1.98 -13.36 2.12
CA TYR A 135 -1.46 -13.51 0.75
C TYR A 135 -1.60 -14.94 0.28
N ALA A 136 -2.06 -15.17 -0.95
CA ALA A 136 -2.03 -16.47 -1.59
C ALA A 136 -1.29 -16.36 -2.94
N LEU A 137 -0.29 -17.22 -3.16
CA LEU A 137 0.34 -17.40 -4.46
C LEU A 137 -0.35 -18.57 -5.17
N ILE A 138 -0.87 -18.30 -6.36
CA ILE A 138 -1.56 -19.27 -7.21
C ILE A 138 -0.68 -19.62 -8.40
N ASP A 139 -0.68 -20.89 -8.78
CA ASP A 139 -0.16 -21.36 -10.07
C ASP A 139 -1.30 -21.80 -10.98
N ASN A 140 -1.67 -20.92 -11.90
CA ASN A 140 -2.73 -21.14 -12.90
C ASN A 140 -2.38 -22.27 -13.88
N GLY A 141 -1.09 -22.63 -14.01
CA GLY A 141 -0.65 -23.76 -14.83
C GLY A 141 -1.11 -25.13 -14.32
N ARG A 142 -1.54 -25.22 -13.06
CA ARG A 142 -2.03 -26.45 -12.41
C ARG A 142 -3.41 -26.89 -12.89
N GLY A 143 -4.25 -25.97 -13.37
CA GLY A 143 -5.55 -26.30 -13.98
C GLY A 143 -6.62 -26.87 -13.04
N GLY A 144 -6.52 -26.61 -11.74
CA GLY A 144 -7.53 -26.97 -10.75
C GLY A 144 -8.87 -26.26 -10.97
N ALA A 145 -9.96 -26.87 -10.51
CA ALA A 145 -11.33 -26.42 -10.78
C ALA A 145 -11.71 -25.14 -10.01
N LYS A 146 -11.10 -24.91 -8.85
CA LYS A 146 -11.28 -23.72 -8.01
C LYS A 146 -9.94 -23.01 -7.79
N PRO A 147 -9.92 -21.69 -7.51
CA PRO A 147 -8.68 -20.97 -7.22
C PRO A 147 -7.85 -21.61 -6.09
N ALA A 148 -8.50 -22.08 -5.02
CA ALA A 148 -7.85 -22.75 -3.90
C ALA A 148 -7.13 -24.07 -4.29
N ASP A 149 -7.51 -24.73 -5.39
CA ASP A 149 -6.85 -25.94 -5.90
C ASP A 149 -5.48 -25.61 -6.54
N ASN A 150 -5.35 -24.36 -7.01
CA ASN A 150 -4.15 -23.83 -7.65
C ASN A 150 -3.23 -23.08 -6.68
N THR A 151 -3.69 -22.78 -5.46
CA THR A 151 -2.90 -22.11 -4.42
C THR A 151 -1.71 -22.96 -3.98
N VAL A 152 -0.49 -22.43 -4.10
CA VAL A 152 0.76 -23.11 -3.73
C VAL A 152 1.31 -22.63 -2.39
N LEU A 153 1.09 -21.36 -2.06
CA LEU A 153 1.55 -20.75 -0.80
C LEU A 153 0.45 -19.84 -0.24
N VAL A 154 0.27 -19.85 1.08
CA VAL A 154 -0.51 -18.83 1.81
C VAL A 154 0.29 -18.26 2.98
N LEU A 155 0.34 -16.94 3.11
CA LEU A 155 0.75 -16.26 4.35
C LEU A 155 -0.50 -15.74 5.06
N GLU A 156 -0.90 -16.44 6.11
CA GLU A 156 -2.09 -16.12 6.91
C GLU A 156 -1.76 -15.05 7.95
N GLY A 157 -2.49 -13.93 7.96
CA GLY A 157 -2.28 -12.87 8.93
C GLY A 157 -0.92 -12.19 8.77
N ALA A 158 -0.41 -12.10 7.55
CA ALA A 158 0.85 -11.43 7.28
C ALA A 158 0.76 -9.95 7.65
N LYS A 159 1.73 -9.48 8.44
CA LYS A 159 1.84 -8.08 8.85
C LYS A 159 3.28 -7.63 8.80
N SER A 160 3.49 -6.44 8.26
CA SER A 160 4.75 -5.75 8.24
C SER A 160 4.52 -4.32 8.69
N ALA A 161 5.35 -3.82 9.61
CA ALA A 161 5.23 -2.47 10.13
C ALA A 161 6.59 -1.87 10.44
N VAL A 162 6.68 -0.55 10.27
CA VAL A 162 7.87 0.24 10.56
C VAL A 162 7.50 1.54 11.24
N ASP A 163 8.36 1.98 12.16
CA ASP A 163 8.26 3.24 12.88
C ASP A 163 9.67 3.82 13.06
N CYS A 164 9.88 5.04 12.56
CA CYS A 164 11.17 5.74 12.68
C CYS A 164 11.05 6.91 13.67
N THR A 165 10.78 6.61 14.94
CA THR A 165 10.63 7.63 16.00
C THR A 165 11.91 8.46 16.21
N SER A 166 13.09 7.85 16.08
CA SER A 166 14.37 8.56 16.18
C SER A 166 15.52 7.82 15.48
N PRO A 167 16.63 8.51 15.16
CA PRO A 167 17.78 7.91 14.46
C PRO A 167 18.39 6.68 15.14
N GLY A 168 18.36 6.62 16.47
CA GLY A 168 18.90 5.49 17.25
C GLY A 168 17.88 4.40 17.57
N LYS A 169 16.62 4.56 17.17
CA LYS A 169 15.53 3.62 17.50
C LYS A 169 14.56 3.37 16.32
N PRO A 170 15.04 3.09 15.10
CA PRO A 170 14.14 2.60 14.05
C PRO A 170 13.58 1.23 14.47
N VAL A 171 12.27 1.07 14.40
CA VAL A 171 11.57 -0.18 14.68
C VAL A 171 11.06 -0.76 13.38
N SER A 172 11.32 -2.05 13.17
CA SER A 172 10.69 -2.84 12.11
C SER A 172 10.15 -4.14 12.68
N SER A 173 9.02 -4.60 12.14
CA SER A 173 8.40 -5.85 12.54
C SER A 173 7.79 -6.55 11.34
N THR A 174 7.96 -7.87 11.29
CA THR A 174 7.33 -8.74 10.29
C THR A 174 6.80 -9.97 11.01
N SER A 175 5.51 -10.26 10.85
CA SER A 175 4.84 -11.41 11.44
C SER A 175 3.86 -12.06 10.46
N VAL A 176 3.52 -13.31 10.78
CA VAL A 176 2.50 -14.12 10.10
C VAL A 176 1.94 -15.06 11.17
N ALA A 177 0.66 -15.40 11.09
CA ALA A 177 0.09 -16.41 11.98
C ALA A 177 0.58 -17.80 11.57
N ARG A 178 0.46 -18.13 10.28
CA ARG A 178 0.91 -19.39 9.68
C ARG A 178 1.29 -19.20 8.22
N ILE A 179 2.30 -19.95 7.79
CA ILE A 179 2.67 -20.15 6.40
C ILE A 179 2.12 -21.50 5.98
N TRP A 180 1.43 -21.56 4.86
CA TRP A 180 0.90 -22.78 4.28
C TRP A 180 1.58 -23.04 2.95
N VAL A 181 2.10 -24.24 2.72
CA VAL A 181 2.75 -24.61 1.46
C VAL A 181 2.13 -25.89 0.93
N ARG A 182 1.92 -25.94 -0.38
CA ARG A 182 1.43 -27.14 -1.05
C ARG A 182 2.57 -28.10 -1.25
N ASP A 183 2.49 -29.27 -0.65
CA ASP A 183 3.53 -30.29 -0.75
C ASP A 183 3.46 -31.10 -2.05
N GLU A 184 4.37 -32.06 -2.21
CA GLU A 184 4.46 -32.95 -3.38
C GLU A 184 3.23 -33.84 -3.58
N SER A 185 2.52 -34.17 -2.48
CA SER A 185 1.25 -34.90 -2.50
C SER A 185 0.11 -34.06 -3.08
N GLY A 186 0.34 -32.75 -3.24
CA GLY A 186 -0.64 -31.80 -3.73
C GLY A 186 -1.54 -31.26 -2.63
N ALA A 187 -1.27 -31.53 -1.34
CA ALA A 187 -2.05 -31.00 -0.23
C ALA A 187 -1.42 -29.69 0.31
N LEU A 188 -2.24 -28.69 0.59
CA LEU A 188 -1.81 -27.44 1.21
C LEU A 188 -1.72 -27.64 2.74
N LYS A 189 -0.53 -27.53 3.33
CA LYS A 189 -0.27 -27.83 4.74
C LYS A 189 0.43 -26.67 5.47
N PRO A 190 0.18 -26.47 6.78
CA PRO A 190 0.87 -25.44 7.54
C PRO A 190 2.34 -25.84 7.82
N SER A 191 3.25 -24.88 7.72
CA SER A 191 4.70 -25.03 7.86
C SER A 191 5.31 -24.16 8.98
N GLY A 192 4.49 -23.56 9.85
CA GLY A 192 4.93 -22.66 10.93
C GLY A 192 4.87 -21.18 10.60
N ALA A 193 5.61 -20.33 11.32
CA ALA A 193 5.52 -18.85 11.24
C ALA A 193 6.88 -18.10 11.16
N SER A 194 8.00 -18.83 11.13
CA SER A 194 9.36 -18.27 11.11
C SER A 194 9.93 -18.06 9.71
N GLY A 195 9.25 -18.56 8.67
CA GLY A 195 9.78 -18.72 7.33
C GLY A 195 9.71 -20.20 6.91
N VAL A 196 10.00 -20.49 5.65
CA VAL A 196 10.04 -21.87 5.13
C VAL A 196 11.05 -21.97 4.00
N ASP A 197 11.71 -23.11 3.87
CA ASP A 197 12.46 -23.50 2.67
C ASP A 197 11.96 -24.87 2.21
N VAL A 198 11.35 -24.93 1.04
CA VAL A 198 10.82 -26.17 0.44
C VAL A 198 11.45 -26.37 -0.93
N LYS A 199 11.90 -27.59 -1.20
CA LYS A 199 12.46 -27.99 -2.48
C LYS A 199 11.47 -28.84 -3.26
N GLY A 200 11.62 -28.88 -4.58
CA GLY A 200 10.89 -29.85 -5.41
C GLY A 200 9.38 -29.63 -5.53
N LEU A 201 8.88 -28.41 -5.28
CA LEU A 201 7.46 -28.09 -5.39
C LEU A 201 6.96 -28.27 -6.83
N LYS A 202 5.74 -28.79 -6.96
CA LYS A 202 4.96 -28.77 -8.22
C LYS A 202 4.40 -27.36 -8.47
N LEU A 203 5.30 -26.43 -8.74
CA LEU A 203 5.05 -25.04 -9.10
C LEU A 203 5.73 -24.80 -10.45
N GLY A 204 4.93 -24.48 -11.47
CA GLY A 204 5.41 -24.20 -12.81
C GLY A 204 6.16 -22.87 -12.90
N PRO A 205 6.86 -22.61 -14.01
CA PRO A 205 7.60 -21.36 -14.21
C PRO A 205 6.63 -20.16 -14.30
N VAL A 206 7.10 -19.01 -13.85
CA VAL A 206 6.32 -17.75 -13.79
C VAL A 206 5.74 -17.30 -15.13
N SER A 207 6.43 -17.60 -16.23
CA SER A 207 5.97 -17.33 -17.60
C SER A 207 6.03 -18.60 -18.45
N THR A 208 5.22 -18.63 -19.50
CA THR A 208 5.23 -19.73 -20.47
C THR A 208 6.62 -19.82 -21.09
N VAL A 209 7.27 -20.96 -20.89
CA VAL A 209 8.52 -21.27 -21.58
C VAL A 209 8.15 -21.91 -22.90
N GLN A 210 8.37 -21.20 -24.00
CA GLN A 210 8.24 -21.76 -25.34
C GLN A 210 9.45 -22.67 -25.60
N ALA A 211 9.41 -23.87 -25.05
CA ALA A 211 10.35 -24.95 -25.37
C ALA A 211 9.54 -26.17 -25.76
N GLU A 212 9.75 -26.68 -26.98
CA GLU A 212 8.95 -27.75 -27.59
C GLU A 212 8.94 -29.05 -26.78
N ASN A 213 9.90 -29.24 -25.88
CA ASN A 213 10.09 -30.46 -25.09
C ASN A 213 9.89 -30.29 -23.58
N LEU A 214 9.35 -29.16 -23.10
CA LEU A 214 9.13 -28.93 -21.66
C LEU A 214 8.19 -29.99 -21.07
N SER A 215 8.61 -30.64 -19.98
CA SER A 215 7.74 -31.50 -19.18
C SER A 215 7.26 -30.76 -17.94
N LYS A 216 5.94 -30.62 -17.80
CA LYS A 216 5.32 -30.05 -16.60
C LYS A 216 5.51 -30.95 -15.38
N GLU A 217 5.57 -32.26 -15.60
CA GLU A 217 5.69 -33.29 -14.58
C GLU A 217 7.09 -33.33 -13.97
N LYS A 218 8.11 -33.06 -14.79
CA LYS A 218 9.52 -33.06 -14.36
C LYS A 218 10.04 -31.68 -13.95
N THR A 219 9.32 -30.61 -14.30
CA THR A 219 9.64 -29.26 -13.85
C THR A 219 9.21 -29.08 -12.40
N SER A 220 10.13 -28.61 -11.55
CA SER A 220 9.88 -28.36 -10.14
C SER A 220 10.43 -27.01 -9.72
N SER A 221 9.93 -26.44 -8.62
CA SER A 221 10.46 -25.22 -8.05
C SER A 221 10.88 -25.37 -6.61
N ASP A 222 11.93 -24.67 -6.23
CA ASP A 222 12.30 -24.44 -4.84
C ASP A 222 11.69 -23.11 -4.39
N LEU A 223 11.14 -23.07 -3.19
CA LEU A 223 10.54 -21.90 -2.58
C LEU A 223 11.19 -21.62 -1.22
N THR A 224 11.74 -20.42 -1.07
CA THR A 224 12.21 -19.90 0.21
C THR A 224 11.38 -18.69 0.61
N VAL A 225 10.79 -18.71 1.80
CA VAL A 225 10.05 -17.59 2.40
C VAL A 225 10.82 -17.11 3.62
N SER A 226 11.20 -15.83 3.60
CA SER A 226 11.97 -15.18 4.65
C SER A 226 11.43 -13.79 4.96
N ARG A 227 11.82 -13.23 6.10
CA ARG A 227 11.49 -11.85 6.46
C ARG A 227 12.45 -10.89 5.75
N VAL A 228 11.93 -9.76 5.31
CA VAL A 228 12.73 -8.60 4.93
C VAL A 228 13.19 -7.91 6.20
N THR A 229 14.51 -7.77 6.36
CA THR A 229 15.14 -7.15 7.53
C THR A 229 15.97 -5.92 7.16
N ALA A 230 16.24 -5.71 5.88
CA ALA A 230 17.07 -4.61 5.38
C ALA A 230 16.43 -3.94 4.17
N PHE A 231 16.74 -2.66 3.97
CA PHE A 231 16.12 -1.82 2.96
C PHE A 231 16.49 -2.20 1.51
N ASP A 232 17.67 -2.78 1.31
CA ASP A 232 18.16 -3.29 0.03
C ASP A 232 17.49 -4.59 -0.43
N GLN A 233 16.85 -5.32 0.49
CA GLN A 233 16.06 -6.52 0.20
C GLN A 233 14.68 -6.20 -0.39
N LEU A 234 14.22 -4.95 -0.32
CA LEU A 234 12.99 -4.50 -0.97
C LEU A 234 13.18 -4.38 -2.49
N ILE A 235 12.13 -4.68 -3.25
CA ILE A 235 12.05 -4.34 -4.68
C ILE A 235 11.33 -3.00 -4.78
N ARG A 236 12.09 -1.96 -5.17
CA ARG A 236 11.75 -0.55 -4.96
C ARG A 236 11.67 0.22 -6.27
N GLN A 237 10.81 1.24 -6.31
CA GLN A 237 10.78 2.23 -7.39
C GLN A 237 11.93 3.24 -7.18
N ASP A 238 12.38 3.90 -8.24
CA ASP A 238 13.47 4.88 -8.14
C ASP A 238 13.15 6.07 -7.20
N GLY A 239 11.85 6.37 -6.99
CA GLY A 239 11.38 7.38 -6.02
C GLY A 239 11.31 6.90 -4.56
N TRP A 240 11.55 5.62 -4.30
CA TRP A 240 11.53 5.03 -2.97
C TRP A 240 12.85 5.33 -2.25
N ARG A 241 12.85 6.49 -1.59
CA ARG A 241 14.03 7.11 -1.00
C ARG A 241 14.59 6.29 0.18
N ASN A 242 15.91 6.10 0.20
CA ASN A 242 16.67 5.89 1.42
C ASN A 242 17.12 7.23 1.99
N GLY A 243 16.96 7.41 3.29
CA GLY A 243 17.56 8.50 4.04
C GLY A 243 18.80 8.01 4.78
N ASP A 244 19.26 8.82 5.73
CA ASP A 244 20.41 8.45 6.55
C ASP A 244 20.13 7.28 7.49
N VAL A 245 18.90 7.20 8.01
CA VAL A 245 18.43 6.09 8.85
C VAL A 245 17.19 5.52 8.20
N THR A 246 17.20 4.20 7.98
CA THR A 246 16.10 3.48 7.34
C THR A 246 15.71 2.26 8.15
N ALA A 247 14.41 1.96 8.15
CA ALA A 247 13.87 0.69 8.60
C ALA A 247 13.09 0.06 7.46
N ALA A 248 13.08 -1.27 7.38
CA ALA A 248 12.32 -2.02 6.39
C ALA A 248 11.73 -3.28 7.00
N ALA A 249 10.57 -3.69 6.46
CA ALA A 249 9.88 -4.92 6.82
C ALA A 249 9.08 -5.45 5.61
N GLY A 250 8.74 -6.73 5.62
CA GLY A 250 8.08 -7.42 4.50
C GLY A 250 8.33 -8.92 4.52
N TRP A 251 7.68 -9.64 3.63
CA TRP A 251 7.92 -11.07 3.38
C TRP A 251 8.55 -11.27 2.01
N LYS A 252 9.74 -11.84 1.95
CA LYS A 252 10.45 -12.17 0.72
C LYS A 252 10.22 -13.63 0.34
N LEU A 253 9.79 -13.86 -0.88
CA LEU A 253 9.63 -15.17 -1.50
C LEU A 253 10.67 -15.27 -2.61
N GLU A 254 11.52 -16.28 -2.53
CA GLU A 254 12.48 -16.61 -3.58
C GLU A 254 12.07 -17.94 -4.18
N ILE A 255 11.80 -17.92 -5.48
CA ILE A 255 11.36 -19.09 -6.22
C ILE A 255 12.38 -19.36 -7.32
N VAL A 256 12.92 -20.58 -7.31
CA VAL A 256 13.83 -21.09 -8.35
C VAL A 256 13.16 -22.25 -9.04
N THR A 257 12.73 -22.05 -10.28
CA THR A 257 12.12 -23.10 -11.10
C THR A 257 13.18 -23.79 -11.94
N HIS A 258 13.32 -25.11 -11.74
CA HIS A 258 14.17 -26.02 -12.49
C HIS A 258 13.38 -26.58 -13.68
N VAL A 259 13.53 -25.96 -14.85
CA VAL A 259 12.77 -26.34 -16.04
C VAL A 259 13.45 -27.55 -16.69
N ARG A 260 12.70 -28.65 -16.85
CA ARG A 260 13.21 -29.91 -17.41
C ARG A 260 12.40 -30.38 -18.61
N ASP A 261 13.06 -31.13 -19.49
CA ASP A 261 12.39 -31.80 -20.61
C ASP A 261 11.76 -33.15 -20.21
N ALA A 262 11.09 -33.80 -21.16
CA ALA A 262 10.49 -35.13 -20.96
C ALA A 262 11.53 -36.24 -20.67
N ALA A 263 12.80 -36.09 -21.06
CA ALA A 263 13.87 -37.02 -20.69
C ALA A 263 14.39 -36.75 -19.26
N GLY A 264 14.10 -35.58 -18.69
CA GLY A 264 14.58 -35.13 -17.38
C GLY A 264 15.88 -34.32 -17.45
N LYS A 265 16.29 -33.91 -18.64
CA LYS A 265 17.43 -33.01 -18.83
C LYS A 265 17.04 -31.60 -18.42
N ASP A 266 17.95 -30.92 -17.73
CA ASP A 266 17.78 -29.51 -17.38
C ASP A 266 17.83 -28.65 -18.64
N LEU A 267 16.78 -27.86 -18.85
CA LEU A 267 16.68 -26.89 -19.93
C LEU A 267 17.19 -25.52 -19.48
N ARG A 268 16.73 -25.04 -18.31
CA ARG A 268 17.16 -23.79 -17.68
C ARG A 268 16.64 -23.64 -16.25
N GLU A 269 17.23 -22.72 -15.51
CA GLU A 269 16.64 -22.19 -14.28
C GLU A 269 15.92 -20.86 -14.54
N ALA A 270 14.75 -20.68 -13.94
CA ALA A 270 14.06 -19.39 -13.88
C ALA A 270 13.97 -18.93 -12.42
N ARG A 271 14.32 -17.66 -12.16
CA ARG A 271 14.32 -17.09 -10.81
C ARG A 271 13.30 -15.98 -10.70
N ALA A 272 12.49 -16.03 -9.65
CA ALA A 272 11.56 -14.98 -9.29
C ALA A 272 11.73 -14.61 -7.82
N THR A 273 11.77 -13.31 -7.55
CA THR A 273 11.73 -12.77 -6.19
C THR A 273 10.46 -11.95 -6.04
N ILE A 274 9.66 -12.26 -5.03
CA ILE A 274 8.45 -11.51 -4.67
C ILE A 274 8.65 -10.94 -3.27
N VAL A 275 8.32 -9.68 -3.06
CA VAL A 275 8.25 -9.04 -1.75
C VAL A 275 6.81 -8.68 -1.48
N LEU A 276 6.20 -9.29 -0.45
CA LEU A 276 4.83 -9.05 -0.03
C LEU A 276 4.80 -8.15 1.20
N GLY A 277 3.91 -7.15 1.17
CA GLY A 277 3.75 -6.19 2.26
C GLY A 277 5.02 -5.40 2.56
N GLY A 278 5.78 -5.04 1.53
CA GLY A 278 7.01 -4.27 1.68
C GLY A 278 6.74 -2.87 2.25
N VAL A 279 7.30 -2.56 3.41
CA VAL A 279 7.20 -1.26 4.05
C VAL A 279 8.57 -0.72 4.42
N SER A 280 8.69 0.60 4.46
CA SER A 280 9.90 1.25 4.98
C SER A 280 9.60 2.62 5.57
N CYS A 281 10.46 3.06 6.47
CA CYS A 281 10.54 4.45 6.88
C CYS A 281 11.98 4.94 6.79
N SER A 282 12.11 6.25 6.60
CA SER A 282 13.37 6.93 6.37
C SER A 282 13.36 8.28 7.08
N ILE A 283 14.41 8.60 7.84
CA ILE A 283 14.57 9.87 8.54
C ILE A 283 16.01 10.41 8.41
N PRO A 284 16.20 11.75 8.50
CA PRO A 284 17.53 12.36 8.63
C PRO A 284 18.27 11.92 9.91
N LYS A 285 19.60 11.98 9.89
CA LYS A 285 20.47 11.71 11.07
C LYS A 285 20.16 12.60 12.29
N ASN A 286 19.72 13.84 12.04
CA ASN A 286 19.39 14.82 13.07
C ASN A 286 17.88 14.94 13.33
N PHE A 287 17.09 13.93 12.91
CA PHE A 287 15.66 13.95 13.10
C PHE A 287 15.28 13.97 14.58
N VAL A 288 14.38 14.89 14.93
CA VAL A 288 13.75 14.99 16.25
C VAL A 288 12.25 15.05 16.02
N ALA A 289 11.53 14.08 16.57
CA ALA A 289 10.08 14.07 16.53
C ALA A 289 9.51 15.33 17.21
N LYS A 290 8.48 15.93 16.62
CA LYS A 290 7.74 17.02 17.27
C LYS A 290 7.03 16.50 18.52
N PRO A 291 6.83 17.33 19.55
CA PRO A 291 6.09 16.94 20.74
C PRO A 291 4.70 16.41 20.38
N ALA A 292 4.30 15.30 21.01
CA ALA A 292 2.93 14.83 20.92
C ALA A 292 2.04 15.82 21.69
N GLY A 293 1.18 16.56 20.97
CA GLY A 293 0.24 17.50 21.59
C GLY A 293 0.46 18.97 21.20
N GLY A 294 0.27 19.28 19.92
CA GLY A 294 -0.02 20.67 19.54
C GLY A 294 -1.30 21.12 20.25
N THR A 295 -1.16 22.11 21.13
CA THR A 295 -2.19 22.61 22.04
C THR A 295 -3.40 23.20 21.31
N GLY A 296 -4.47 22.42 21.23
CA GLY A 296 -5.84 22.90 21.38
C GLY A 296 -6.43 22.25 22.65
N PRO A 297 -7.09 22.99 23.55
CA PRO A 297 -7.62 22.39 24.78
C PRO A 297 -8.76 21.43 24.42
N GLY A 298 -8.57 20.13 24.66
CA GLY A 298 -9.68 19.16 24.65
C GLY A 298 -9.52 17.84 23.89
N ALA A 299 -8.32 17.41 23.47
CA ALA A 299 -8.18 16.07 22.86
C ALA A 299 -7.00 15.30 23.44
N ALA A 300 -7.30 14.34 24.31
CA ALA A 300 -6.39 13.22 24.57
C ALA A 300 -6.28 12.38 23.29
N PRO A 301 -5.09 11.80 22.97
CA PRO A 301 -4.96 10.90 21.84
C PRO A 301 -5.60 9.55 22.20
N GLU A 302 -6.87 9.38 21.83
CA GLU A 302 -7.50 8.06 21.86
C GLU A 302 -7.09 7.33 20.57
N GLN A 303 -6.14 6.41 20.73
CA GLN A 303 -5.96 5.30 19.81
C GLN A 303 -7.32 4.62 19.65
N PRO A 304 -7.91 4.48 18.44
CA PRO A 304 -9.21 3.84 18.34
C PRO A 304 -9.09 2.39 18.81
N ALA A 305 -9.56 2.12 20.02
CA ALA A 305 -9.98 0.79 20.39
C ALA A 305 -11.07 0.39 19.40
N VAL A 306 -10.96 -0.81 18.85
CA VAL A 306 -11.97 -1.39 17.98
C VAL A 306 -12.89 -2.22 18.86
N PRO A 307 -14.16 -1.86 19.05
CA PRO A 307 -15.19 -2.83 19.42
C PRO A 307 -16.03 -3.22 18.20
N GLY A 308 -16.22 -4.53 18.06
CA GLY A 308 -16.97 -5.14 16.98
C GLY A 308 -18.49 -4.92 17.02
N THR A 309 -19.11 -5.29 15.91
CA THR A 309 -20.56 -5.43 15.67
C THR A 309 -21.39 -4.15 15.78
N VAL A 310 -21.72 -3.58 14.62
CA VAL A 310 -22.88 -2.68 14.45
C VAL A 310 -24.11 -3.55 14.20
N PRO A 311 -25.17 -3.51 15.03
CA PRO A 311 -26.43 -4.19 14.74
C PRO A 311 -27.12 -3.55 13.52
N ALA A 312 -27.69 -4.39 12.65
CA ALA A 312 -28.51 -3.97 11.53
C ALA A 312 -29.75 -3.20 12.03
N GLY A 313 -29.77 -1.88 11.80
CA GLY A 313 -30.97 -1.06 11.97
C GLY A 313 -31.94 -1.32 10.82
N GLY A 314 -33.15 -1.73 11.16
CA GLY A 314 -34.21 -2.11 10.23
C GLY A 314 -34.70 -0.98 9.32
N ILE A 315 -35.14 -1.38 8.13
CA ILE A 315 -35.81 -0.53 7.14
C ILE A 315 -37.32 -0.55 7.45
N PRO A 316 -37.99 0.58 7.74
CA PRO A 316 -39.43 0.69 7.58
C PRO A 316 -39.80 1.04 6.12
N PRO A 317 -40.99 0.64 5.65
CA PRO A 317 -41.31 0.54 4.22
C PRO A 317 -41.56 1.88 3.54
N GLN A 318 -41.41 1.82 2.21
CA GLN A 318 -41.52 2.89 1.22
C GLN A 318 -42.85 3.66 1.26
N THR A 319 -42.77 4.97 0.99
CA THR A 319 -43.85 5.74 0.35
C THR A 319 -43.33 6.46 -0.89
N ALA A 320 -44.17 6.40 -1.92
CA ALA A 320 -43.94 6.81 -3.30
C ALA A 320 -43.84 8.34 -3.50
N ASP A 321 -43.31 8.69 -4.68
CA ASP A 321 -43.36 9.98 -5.36
C ASP A 321 -42.62 11.17 -4.72
N THR A 322 -41.41 11.44 -5.21
CA THR A 322 -41.06 12.72 -5.86
C THR A 322 -39.64 12.68 -6.48
N THR A 323 -39.60 13.02 -7.78
CA THR A 323 -38.50 13.58 -8.60
C THR A 323 -37.06 13.49 -8.06
N ARG A 324 -36.27 12.55 -8.60
CA ARG A 324 -34.80 12.53 -8.47
C ARG A 324 -34.16 13.57 -9.38
N THR A 325 -33.67 14.67 -8.81
CA THR A 325 -32.69 15.54 -9.46
C THR A 325 -31.29 14.97 -9.22
N VAL A 326 -30.64 14.58 -10.30
CA VAL A 326 -29.24 14.12 -10.34
C VAL A 326 -28.32 15.33 -10.11
N VAL A 327 -27.60 15.36 -9.00
CA VAL A 327 -26.48 16.28 -8.76
C VAL A 327 -25.28 15.43 -8.33
N GLY A 328 -24.31 15.26 -9.23
CA GLY A 328 -23.11 14.47 -8.94
C GLY A 328 -22.30 13.98 -10.15
N LEU A 329 -22.35 14.68 -11.28
CA LEU A 329 -21.45 14.47 -12.42
C LEU A 329 -20.86 15.83 -12.81
N GLY A 330 -19.83 16.24 -12.09
CA GLY A 330 -19.18 17.52 -12.33
C GLY A 330 -17.80 17.55 -11.70
N LEU A 331 -16.85 16.76 -12.25
CA LEU A 331 -15.40 16.95 -12.08
C LEU A 331 -14.57 16.00 -13.00
N LEU A 332 -15.01 15.79 -14.25
CA LEU A 332 -14.23 15.05 -15.27
C LEU A 332 -14.33 15.72 -16.67
N GLY A 333 -14.22 17.05 -16.72
CA GLY A 333 -14.33 17.81 -17.99
C GLY A 333 -13.30 18.93 -18.19
N GLY A 334 -12.31 19.10 -17.31
CA GLY A 334 -11.39 20.26 -17.35
C GLY A 334 -10.01 20.03 -17.98
N GLY A 335 -9.59 18.79 -18.22
CA GLY A 335 -8.21 18.48 -18.61
C GLY A 335 -7.92 18.41 -20.11
N ILE A 336 -8.95 18.27 -20.96
CA ILE A 336 -8.78 17.95 -22.39
C ILE A 336 -8.66 19.22 -23.26
N VAL A 337 -9.17 20.36 -22.81
CA VAL A 337 -9.14 21.61 -23.60
C VAL A 337 -7.78 22.33 -23.52
N ILE A 338 -6.99 22.12 -22.45
CA ILE A 338 -5.67 22.76 -22.29
C ILE A 338 -4.57 22.04 -23.09
N GLY A 339 -4.68 20.72 -23.27
CA GLY A 339 -3.72 19.92 -24.05
C GLY A 339 -3.75 20.23 -25.55
N ALA A 340 -4.91 20.56 -26.11
CA ALA A 340 -5.05 20.84 -27.54
C ALA A 340 -4.47 22.22 -27.94
N ALA A 341 -4.50 23.21 -27.04
CA ALA A 341 -3.95 24.55 -27.30
C ALA A 341 -2.40 24.57 -27.33
N ALA A 342 -1.75 23.73 -26.52
CA ALA A 342 -0.29 23.65 -26.45
C ALA A 342 0.33 23.03 -27.72
N MET A 343 -0.31 22.03 -28.32
CA MET A 343 0.18 21.43 -29.59
C MET A 343 0.02 22.36 -30.80
N LEU A 344 -0.99 23.23 -30.82
CA LEU A 344 -1.19 24.20 -31.91
C LEU A 344 -0.18 25.35 -31.89
N LEU A 345 0.36 25.71 -30.71
CA LEU A 345 1.40 26.75 -30.58
C LEU A 345 2.81 26.23 -30.88
N TYR A 346 3.09 24.94 -30.65
CA TYR A 346 4.40 24.34 -30.95
C TYR A 346 4.64 24.19 -32.47
N ARG A 347 3.58 23.98 -33.26
CA ARG A 347 3.66 23.83 -34.73
C ARG A 347 3.90 25.12 -35.52
N ARG A 348 3.91 26.31 -34.88
CA ARG A 348 4.06 27.61 -35.57
C ARG A 348 5.42 28.29 -35.45
N ARG A 349 6.42 27.69 -34.78
CA ARG A 349 7.78 28.27 -34.75
C ARG A 349 8.60 27.79 -35.95
N LYS A 350 8.81 28.67 -36.93
CA LYS A 350 9.82 28.47 -37.99
C LYS A 350 11.23 28.64 -37.39
N PRO A 351 12.21 27.83 -37.79
CA PRO A 351 13.60 27.98 -37.37
C PRO A 351 14.23 29.23 -38.01
N VAL A 352 14.95 30.00 -37.19
CA VAL A 352 15.82 31.10 -37.64
C VAL A 352 17.16 30.49 -38.06
N PRO A 353 17.73 30.85 -39.23
CA PRO A 353 19.02 30.32 -39.66
C PRO A 353 20.17 30.83 -38.79
N VAL A 354 21.04 29.92 -38.39
CA VAL A 354 22.27 30.20 -37.63
C VAL A 354 23.29 30.82 -38.59
N ARG A 355 23.88 31.95 -38.18
CA ARG A 355 24.95 32.64 -38.89
C ARG A 355 26.29 32.11 -38.37
N GLU A 356 27.07 31.48 -39.24
CA GLU A 356 28.44 31.03 -38.95
C GLU A 356 29.34 32.22 -38.59
N LYS A 357 30.17 32.01 -37.56
CA LYS A 357 31.51 32.59 -37.42
C LYS A 357 32.41 31.60 -36.72
#